data_AF-A0A031HST7-F1
#
_entry.id   AF-A0A031HST7-F1
#
_cell.length_a   1.000
_cell.length_b   1.000
_cell.length_c   1.000
_cell.angle_alpha   90.00
_cell.angle_beta   90.00
_cell.angle_gamma   90.00
#
_symmetry.space_group_name_H-M   'P 1'
#
loop_
_entity.id
_entity.type
_entity.pdbx_description
1 polymer ?
#
loop_
_entity_poly.entity_id
_entity_poly.type
_entity_poly.pdbx_seq_one_letter_code
_entity_poly.pdbx_strand_id
1 'polypeptide(L)'
;MLAPPLPPPPSLVSPFGSDSAVVQLAGSGTAGTGAGEGSGVGLGAGSGAGGDGKAHYAKASWIYRPTDAELRRFWPAEAVRRHISGRVILACAVPRSGRPERCVVLIETPADMGFGAAALAMQPLFRIRPVLRNGKVVALPILVPVAFDTPPLRKR
;
A
#
# COMPACT_ATOMS: atom_id res chain seq x y z
N MET A 1 -34.34 -6.78 14.23
CA MET A 1 -33.42 -5.71 14.66
C MET A 1 -32.47 -5.44 13.50
N LEU A 2 -32.53 -4.26 12.90
CA LEU A 2 -31.73 -3.90 11.73
C LEU A 2 -30.36 -3.41 12.23
N ALA A 3 -29.26 -4.04 11.80
CA ALA A 3 -27.92 -3.62 12.21
C ALA A 3 -27.64 -2.18 11.73
N PRO A 4 -27.02 -1.31 12.56
CA PRO A 4 -26.67 0.04 12.14
C PRO A 4 -25.64 -0.01 10.98
N PRO A 5 -25.70 0.95 10.03
CA PRO A 5 -24.73 1.00 8.94
C PRO A 5 -23.31 1.19 9.49
N LEU A 6 -22.36 0.40 8.96
CA LEU A 6 -20.94 0.49 9.31
C LEU A 6 -20.41 1.90 9.01
N PRO A 7 -19.51 2.45 9.85
CA PRO A 7 -18.87 3.73 9.57
C PRO A 7 -18.03 3.66 8.28
N PRO A 8 -17.92 4.75 7.52
CA PRO A 8 -17.09 4.78 6.32
C PRO A 8 -15.61 4.55 6.68
N PRO A 9 -14.84 3.81 5.86
CA PRO A 9 -13.42 3.62 6.10
C PRO A 9 -12.70 4.98 6.07
N PRO A 10 -11.63 5.16 6.88
CA PRO A 10 -10.87 6.40 6.87
C PRO A 10 -10.29 6.64 5.47
N SER A 11 -10.43 7.87 4.97
CA SER A 11 -9.85 8.29 3.69
C SER A 11 -8.33 8.23 3.77
N LEU A 12 -7.73 7.16 3.25
CA LEU A 12 -6.28 7.02 3.17
C LEU A 12 -5.75 7.99 2.11
N VAL A 13 -5.22 9.14 2.54
CA VAL A 13 -4.35 9.97 1.70
C VAL A 13 -3.15 9.11 1.33
N SER A 14 -2.99 8.83 0.04
CA SER A 14 -1.96 7.91 -0.46
C SER A 14 -0.56 8.47 -0.17
N PRO A 15 0.26 7.84 0.69
CA PRO A 15 1.55 8.41 1.10
C PRO A 15 2.63 8.30 0.02
N PHE A 16 2.30 7.72 -1.14
CA PHE A 16 3.21 7.52 -2.26
C PHE A 16 3.23 8.65 -3.27
N GLY A 17 2.50 9.75 -3.02
CA GLY A 17 2.59 10.95 -3.86
C GLY A 17 2.00 10.72 -5.24
N SER A 18 0.71 10.99 -5.36
CA SER A 18 0.14 11.60 -6.56
C SER A 18 -0.96 12.53 -6.04
N ASP A 19 -0.57 13.74 -5.68
CA ASP A 19 -1.50 14.84 -5.48
C ASP A 19 -2.11 15.17 -6.84
N SER A 20 -3.28 14.59 -7.12
CA SER A 20 -4.39 15.17 -7.87
C SER A 20 -5.44 14.09 -8.12
N ALA A 21 -6.70 14.41 -7.81
CA ALA A 21 -7.91 13.64 -8.09
C ALA A 21 -8.26 12.48 -7.13
N VAL A 22 -8.54 12.82 -5.87
CA VAL A 22 -9.80 12.36 -5.25
C VAL A 22 -10.71 13.58 -5.08
N VAL A 23 -11.12 14.16 -6.21
CA VAL A 23 -12.23 15.11 -6.28
C VAL A 23 -13.52 14.31 -6.42
N GLN A 24 -14.28 14.29 -5.32
CA GLN A 24 -15.76 14.23 -5.22
C GLN A 24 -16.53 13.14 -5.98
N LEU A 25 -17.12 12.20 -5.23
CA LEU A 25 -18.40 11.58 -5.60
C LEU A 25 -19.56 12.22 -4.82
N ALA A 26 -20.18 13.22 -5.42
CA ALA A 26 -21.64 13.47 -5.40
C ALA A 26 -21.93 14.64 -6.37
N GLY A 27 -22.89 14.45 -7.26
CA GLY A 27 -23.07 15.25 -8.47
C GLY A 27 -23.45 16.72 -8.27
N SER A 28 -23.10 17.54 -9.26
CA SER A 28 -23.99 18.43 -10.02
C SER A 28 -23.12 19.33 -10.89
N GLY A 29 -23.46 19.47 -12.17
CA GLY A 29 -22.67 20.28 -13.09
C GLY A 29 -22.59 21.74 -12.67
N THR A 30 -21.40 22.33 -12.82
CA THR A 30 -21.26 23.79 -12.94
C THR A 30 -20.36 24.09 -14.13
N ALA A 31 -20.91 24.93 -15.01
CA ALA A 31 -20.32 25.35 -16.27
C ALA A 31 -18.92 25.95 -16.09
N GLY A 32 -17.98 25.54 -16.94
CA GLY A 32 -16.76 26.30 -17.17
C GLY A 32 -17.07 27.47 -18.08
N THR A 33 -16.95 28.70 -17.57
CA THR A 33 -16.96 29.92 -18.38
C THR A 33 -15.63 30.03 -19.14
N GLY A 34 -15.58 29.44 -20.33
CA GLY A 34 -14.50 29.68 -21.29
C GLY A 34 -14.89 30.82 -22.22
N ALA A 35 -14.36 32.02 -21.97
CA ALA A 35 -14.37 33.09 -22.95
C ALA A 35 -13.17 32.87 -23.90
N GLY A 36 -13.46 32.34 -25.08
CA GLY A 36 -12.47 32.19 -26.15
C GLY A 36 -13.19 32.23 -27.50
N GLU A 37 -13.05 33.35 -28.21
CA GLU A 37 -13.53 33.50 -29.59
C GLU A 37 -12.39 33.13 -30.55
N GLY A 38 -12.66 32.20 -31.47
CA GLY A 38 -11.73 31.85 -32.54
C GLY A 38 -12.02 30.51 -33.20
N SER A 39 -12.42 30.54 -34.48
CA SER A 39 -12.58 29.38 -35.35
C SER A 39 -11.23 28.88 -35.87
N GLY A 40 -10.99 27.57 -35.76
CA GLY A 40 -9.91 26.89 -36.47
C GLY A 40 -10.18 25.40 -36.59
N VAL A 41 -10.20 24.87 -37.81
CA VAL A 41 -10.16 23.43 -38.06
C VAL A 41 -8.72 22.94 -37.93
N GLY A 42 -8.48 22.01 -37.01
CA GLY A 42 -7.17 21.40 -36.82
C GLY A 42 -7.29 19.89 -36.64
N LEU A 43 -6.65 19.13 -37.55
CA LEU A 43 -6.38 17.71 -37.31
C LEU A 43 -5.19 17.62 -36.35
N GLY A 44 -5.50 17.54 -35.05
CA GLY A 44 -4.49 17.34 -34.01
C GLY A 44 -4.26 15.85 -33.76
N ALA A 45 -3.06 15.35 -34.03
CA ALA A 45 -2.59 14.11 -33.44
C ALA A 45 -2.34 14.35 -31.95
N GLY A 46 -3.35 14.09 -31.12
CA GLY A 46 -3.19 14.13 -29.67
C GLY A 46 -2.45 12.89 -29.20
N SER A 47 -1.16 13.03 -28.86
CA SER A 47 -0.49 12.04 -28.01
C SER A 47 -1.04 12.15 -26.60
N GLY A 48 -2.21 11.56 -26.37
CA GLY A 48 -2.72 11.32 -25.03
C GLY A 48 -1.84 10.26 -24.37
N ALA A 49 -1.07 10.64 -23.36
CA ALA A 49 -0.44 9.69 -22.44
C ALA A 49 -1.53 9.05 -21.57
N GLY A 50 -2.25 8.09 -22.15
CA GLY A 50 -3.20 7.26 -21.42
C GLY A 50 -2.44 6.34 -20.46
N GLY A 51 -2.38 6.72 -19.19
CA GLY A 51 -2.12 5.75 -18.12
C GLY A 51 -3.39 4.95 -17.90
N ASP A 52 -3.32 3.62 -18.00
CA ASP A 52 -4.42 2.66 -17.84
C ASP A 52 -5.00 2.58 -16.41
N GLY A 53 -4.68 3.55 -15.54
CA GLY A 53 -5.21 3.68 -14.19
C GLY A 53 -4.78 2.57 -13.23
N LYS A 54 -3.88 1.66 -13.61
CA LYS A 54 -3.40 0.60 -12.74
C LYS A 54 -2.21 1.09 -11.92
N ALA A 55 -2.37 1.15 -10.60
CA ALA A 55 -1.23 1.34 -9.70
C ALA A 55 -0.23 0.20 -9.93
N HIS A 56 0.95 0.52 -10.45
CA HIS A 56 2.02 -0.44 -10.61
C HIS A 56 2.69 -0.67 -9.26
N TYR A 57 2.92 -1.93 -8.89
CA TYR A 57 3.65 -2.32 -7.70
C TYR A 57 4.82 -3.23 -8.06
N ALA A 58 5.94 -3.10 -7.35
CA ALA A 58 7.02 -4.08 -7.42
C ALA A 58 6.92 -5.11 -6.30
N LYS A 59 7.51 -6.29 -6.49
CA LYS A 59 7.66 -7.29 -5.43
C LYS A 59 8.94 -7.02 -4.63
N ALA A 60 8.90 -7.24 -3.32
CA ALA A 60 10.09 -7.11 -2.48
C ALA A 60 11.19 -8.11 -2.91
N SER A 61 12.38 -7.59 -3.16
CA SER A 61 13.62 -8.36 -3.23
C SER A 61 14.38 -8.20 -1.92
N TRP A 62 14.38 -9.23 -1.08
CA TRP A 62 14.94 -9.14 0.26
C TRP A 62 16.47 -9.13 0.25
N ILE A 63 17.03 -8.18 0.99
CA ILE A 63 18.44 -8.21 1.43
C ILE A 63 18.48 -8.92 2.78
N TYR A 64 17.58 -8.54 3.68
CA TYR A 64 17.41 -9.18 4.98
C TYR A 64 15.93 -9.21 5.35
N ARG A 65 15.46 -10.43 5.59
CA ARG A 65 14.14 -10.74 6.13
C ARG A 65 14.34 -11.09 7.61
N PRO A 66 13.63 -10.43 8.54
CA PRO A 66 13.73 -10.77 9.96
C PRO A 66 13.41 -12.23 10.22
N THR A 67 14.08 -12.80 11.20
CA THR A 67 13.86 -14.18 11.63
C THR A 67 12.52 -14.31 12.35
N ASP A 68 11.97 -15.52 12.40
CA ASP A 68 10.73 -15.78 13.14
C ASP A 68 10.86 -15.38 14.62
N ALA A 69 12.04 -15.48 15.20
CA ALA A 69 12.30 -15.06 16.59
C ALA A 69 12.16 -13.55 16.78
N GLU A 70 12.58 -12.76 15.80
CA GLU A 70 12.41 -11.31 15.81
C GLU A 70 10.96 -10.93 15.51
N LEU A 71 10.32 -11.59 14.55
CA LEU A 71 8.91 -11.39 14.21
C LEU A 71 7.99 -11.68 15.41
N ARG A 72 8.28 -12.75 16.16
CA ARG A 72 7.50 -13.14 17.36
C ARG A 72 7.40 -12.03 18.40
N ARG A 73 8.37 -11.12 18.49
CA ARG A 73 8.35 -10.01 19.47
C ARG A 73 7.26 -8.99 19.18
N PHE A 74 6.75 -8.96 17.95
CA PHE A 74 5.71 -8.03 17.50
C PHE A 74 4.34 -8.70 17.35
N TRP A 75 4.21 -9.98 17.71
CA TRP A 75 2.96 -10.70 17.51
C TRP A 75 1.82 -10.10 18.33
N PRO A 76 0.65 -9.81 17.72
CA PRO A 76 -0.52 -9.40 18.48
C PRO A 76 -0.89 -10.41 19.59
N ALA A 77 -1.00 -9.93 20.82
CA ALA A 77 -1.25 -10.78 21.99
C ALA A 77 -2.54 -11.62 21.87
N GLU A 78 -3.59 -11.06 21.28
CA GLU A 78 -4.85 -11.77 21.03
C GLU A 78 -4.68 -12.91 20.03
N ALA A 79 -3.93 -12.68 18.94
CA ALA A 79 -3.65 -13.71 17.95
C ALA A 79 -2.84 -14.87 18.56
N VAL A 80 -1.88 -14.57 19.45
CA VAL A 80 -1.13 -15.59 20.18
C VAL A 80 -2.06 -16.41 21.09
N ARG A 81 -2.90 -15.75 21.91
CA ARG A 81 -3.84 -16.44 22.81
C ARG A 81 -4.77 -17.38 22.06
N ARG A 82 -5.25 -16.95 20.90
CA ARG A 82 -6.20 -17.70 20.07
C ARG A 82 -5.56 -18.64 19.05
N HIS A 83 -4.23 -18.72 19.02
CA HIS A 83 -3.47 -19.54 18.07
C HIS A 83 -3.83 -19.21 16.59
N ILE A 84 -4.00 -17.93 16.30
CA ILE A 84 -4.37 -17.43 14.98
C ILE A 84 -3.12 -16.97 14.24
N SER A 85 -2.88 -17.56 13.07
CA SER A 85 -1.88 -17.07 12.11
C SER A 85 -2.42 -15.90 11.31
N GLY A 86 -1.52 -15.05 10.81
CA GLY A 86 -1.88 -13.86 10.06
C GLY A 86 -0.92 -13.58 8.91
N ARG A 87 -1.41 -12.83 7.92
CA ARG A 87 -0.62 -12.31 6.81
C ARG A 87 -0.96 -10.85 6.56
N VAL A 88 0.08 -10.06 6.30
CA VAL A 88 -0.03 -8.66 5.95
C VAL A 88 0.77 -8.39 4.68
N ILE A 89 0.20 -7.61 3.77
CA ILE A 89 0.93 -7.03 2.64
C ILE A 89 1.05 -5.53 2.90
N LEU A 90 2.28 -5.05 3.07
CA LEU A 90 2.55 -3.63 3.11
C LEU A 90 2.90 -3.13 1.70
N ALA A 91 2.49 -1.92 1.35
CA ALA A 91 3.15 -1.14 0.31
C ALA A 91 4.16 -0.20 0.98
N CYS A 92 5.39 -0.16 0.49
CA CYS A 92 6.45 0.68 1.06
C CYS A 92 7.24 1.40 -0.05
N ALA A 93 7.76 2.59 0.26
CA ALA A 93 8.78 3.23 -0.55
C ALA A 93 10.14 2.71 -0.09
N VAL A 94 11.04 2.40 -1.02
CA VAL A 94 12.37 1.87 -0.67
C VAL A 94 13.45 2.76 -1.30
N PRO A 95 14.08 3.66 -0.53
CA PRO A 95 15.19 4.48 -1.00
C PRO A 95 16.45 3.64 -1.23
N ARG A 96 17.51 4.29 -1.73
CA ARG A 96 18.78 3.62 -2.05
C ARG A 96 19.44 2.92 -0.86
N SER A 97 19.12 3.33 0.37
CA SER A 97 19.59 2.68 1.61
C SER A 97 19.03 1.27 1.81
N GLY A 98 17.94 0.92 1.10
CA GLY A 98 17.24 -0.35 1.24
C GLY A 98 16.41 -0.48 2.52
N ARG A 99 16.28 0.59 3.32
CA ARG A 99 15.38 0.62 4.47
C ARG A 99 14.01 1.11 4.02
N PRO A 100 12.96 0.28 4.05
CA PRO A 100 11.64 0.73 3.63
C PRO A 100 11.15 1.88 4.52
N GLU A 101 10.40 2.79 3.94
CA GLU A 101 9.79 3.96 4.57
C GLU A 101 8.37 4.18 4.01
N ARG A 102 7.59 5.04 4.66
CA ARG A 102 6.20 5.37 4.25
C ARG A 102 5.36 4.12 3.97
N CYS A 103 5.51 3.11 4.82
CA CYS A 103 4.78 1.86 4.66
C CYS A 103 3.31 2.04 5.05
N VAL A 104 2.41 1.42 4.28
CA VAL A 104 0.99 1.31 4.59
C VAL A 104 0.51 -0.12 4.46
N VAL A 105 -0.48 -0.48 5.26
CA VAL A 105 -1.15 -1.78 5.18
C VAL A 105 -2.08 -1.75 3.97
N LEU A 106 -1.81 -2.61 2.97
CA LEU A 106 -2.74 -2.82 1.85
C LEU A 106 -3.74 -3.93 2.16
N ILE A 107 -3.25 -5.02 2.76
CA ILE A 107 -4.04 -6.20 3.06
C ILE A 107 -3.62 -6.70 4.43
N GLU A 108 -4.60 -6.99 5.28
CA GLU A 108 -4.44 -7.71 6.55
C GLU A 108 -5.42 -8.89 6.55
N THR A 109 -4.95 -10.06 6.94
CA THR A 109 -5.80 -11.26 7.04
C THR A 109 -5.35 -12.13 8.20
N PRO A 110 -6.24 -12.48 9.14
CA PRO A 110 -7.60 -11.93 9.33
C PRO A 110 -7.57 -10.42 9.63
N ALA A 111 -8.58 -9.69 9.15
CA ALA A 111 -8.72 -8.25 9.41
C ALA A 111 -8.95 -7.96 10.90
N ASP A 112 -8.59 -6.75 11.33
CA ASP A 112 -8.82 -6.20 12.67
C ASP A 112 -8.25 -7.04 13.83
N MET A 113 -7.19 -7.82 13.56
CA MET A 113 -6.51 -8.65 14.57
C MET A 113 -5.17 -8.05 15.02
N GLY A 114 -4.82 -6.86 14.52
CA GLY A 114 -3.65 -6.10 14.92
C GLY A 114 -2.37 -6.48 14.16
N PHE A 115 -2.46 -7.34 13.15
CA PHE A 115 -1.30 -7.77 12.38
C PHE A 115 -0.73 -6.62 11.55
N GLY A 116 -1.56 -5.73 11.02
CA GLY A 116 -1.12 -4.57 10.25
C GLY A 116 -0.26 -3.62 11.08
N ALA A 117 -0.71 -3.28 12.28
CA ALA A 117 0.06 -2.45 13.22
C ALA A 117 1.39 -3.11 13.61
N ALA A 118 1.37 -4.43 13.88
CA ALA A 118 2.57 -5.20 14.15
C ALA A 118 3.55 -5.19 12.95
N ALA A 119 3.05 -5.36 11.73
CA ALA A 119 3.85 -5.34 10.51
C ALA A 119 4.53 -3.98 10.28
N LEU A 120 3.82 -2.87 10.54
CA LEU A 120 4.39 -1.53 10.47
C LEU A 120 5.48 -1.31 11.53
N ALA A 121 5.27 -1.77 12.77
CA ALA A 121 6.28 -1.67 13.82
C ALA A 121 7.57 -2.43 13.50
N MET A 122 7.50 -3.47 12.65
CA MET A 122 8.66 -4.25 12.19
C MET A 122 9.43 -3.60 11.02
N GLN A 123 8.89 -2.56 10.38
CA GLN A 123 9.52 -1.86 9.25
C GLN A 123 11.03 -1.58 9.45
N PRO A 124 11.51 -1.11 10.62
CA PRO A 124 12.93 -0.79 10.80
C PRO A 124 13.88 -1.99 10.65
N LEU A 125 13.38 -3.21 10.83
CA LEU A 125 14.15 -4.46 10.72
C LEU A 125 14.36 -4.87 9.26
N PHE A 126 13.47 -4.49 8.35
CA PHE A 126 13.49 -4.94 6.97
C PHE A 126 14.65 -4.32 6.17
N ARG A 127 15.30 -5.11 5.31
CA ARG A 127 16.19 -4.58 4.26
C ARG A 127 15.77 -5.15 2.91
N ILE A 128 15.47 -4.26 1.97
CA ILE A 128 14.89 -4.59 0.67
C ILE A 128 15.71 -3.88 -0.41
N ARG A 129 15.99 -4.57 -1.52
CA ARG A 129 16.65 -3.93 -2.67
C ARG A 129 15.69 -2.91 -3.29
N PRO A 130 16.11 -1.64 -3.48
CA PRO A 130 15.29 -0.67 -4.19
C PRO A 130 15.14 -1.07 -5.66
N VAL A 131 14.04 -0.65 -6.27
CA VAL A 131 13.87 -0.77 -7.72
C VAL A 131 14.66 0.34 -8.40
N LEU A 132 15.57 -0.05 -9.29
CA LEU A 132 16.40 0.88 -10.04
C LEU A 132 16.02 0.89 -11.52
N ARG A 133 16.02 2.08 -12.13
CA ARG A 133 15.98 2.28 -13.57
C ARG A 133 17.11 3.24 -13.94
N ASN A 134 18.02 2.81 -14.81
CA ASN A 134 19.22 3.57 -15.21
C ASN A 134 20.03 4.08 -14.00
N GLY A 135 20.20 3.23 -12.99
CA GLY A 135 20.95 3.55 -11.77
C GLY A 135 20.24 4.48 -10.78
N LYS A 136 19.04 4.98 -11.09
CA LYS A 136 18.23 5.84 -10.22
C LYS A 136 17.10 5.03 -9.58
N VAL A 137 16.76 5.36 -8.33
CA VAL A 137 15.62 4.74 -7.63
C VAL A 137 14.33 5.18 -8.30
N VAL A 138 13.45 4.22 -8.59
CA VAL A 138 12.11 4.48 -9.11
C VAL A 138 11.16 4.68 -7.93
N ALA A 139 10.34 5.73 -7.98
CA ALA A 139 9.28 6.00 -7.01
C ALA A 139 8.08 5.07 -7.22
N LEU A 140 8.30 3.77 -7.06
CA LEU A 140 7.30 2.73 -7.21
C LEU A 140 7.08 2.05 -5.85
N PRO A 141 5.83 1.89 -5.36
CA PRO A 141 5.60 1.17 -4.13
C PRO A 141 5.99 -0.31 -4.27
N ILE A 142 6.68 -0.83 -3.27
CA ILE A 142 7.10 -2.23 -3.18
C ILE A 142 6.17 -2.96 -2.22
N LEU A 143 5.62 -4.10 -2.67
CA LEU A 143 4.84 -5.01 -1.85
C LEU A 143 5.75 -5.84 -0.95
N VAL A 144 5.59 -5.66 0.36
CA VAL A 144 6.36 -6.33 1.41
C VAL A 144 5.43 -7.30 2.15
N PRO A 145 5.50 -8.61 1.86
CA PRO A 145 4.71 -9.60 2.57
C PRO A 145 5.31 -9.89 3.94
N VAL A 146 4.46 -9.90 4.96
CA VAL A 146 4.78 -10.27 6.34
C VAL A 146 3.85 -11.39 6.76
N ALA A 147 4.41 -12.49 7.26
CA ALA A 147 3.66 -13.66 7.72
C ALA A 147 3.90 -13.89 9.22
N PHE A 148 2.83 -14.20 9.93
CA PHE A 148 2.79 -14.53 11.35
C PHE A 148 2.30 -15.97 11.47
N ASP A 149 3.21 -16.92 11.31
CA ASP A 149 2.88 -18.35 11.30
C ASP A 149 3.11 -18.95 12.69
N THR A 150 2.06 -19.47 13.33
CA THR A 150 2.22 -20.24 14.58
C THR A 150 3.11 -21.44 14.30
N PRO A 151 4.15 -21.71 15.12
CA PRO A 151 4.94 -22.93 14.98
C PRO A 151 3.98 -24.12 14.91
N PRO A 152 4.17 -25.06 13.96
CA PRO A 152 3.29 -26.21 13.87
C PRO A 152 3.28 -26.93 15.22
N LEU A 153 2.09 -27.26 15.73
CA LEU A 153 1.96 -28.13 16.89
C LEU A 153 2.71 -29.42 16.54
N ARG A 154 3.82 -29.69 17.25
CA ARG A 154 4.55 -30.95 17.08
C ARG A 154 3.57 -32.07 17.44
N LYS A 155 3.14 -32.85 16.44
CA LYS A 155 2.47 -34.13 16.70
C LYS A 155 3.50 -35.01 17.40
N ARG A 156 3.21 -35.38 18.65
CA ARG A 156 3.92 -36.45 19.36
C ARG A 156 3.53 -37.79 18.75
#